data_AF-B6Q8J5-F1
#
_entry.id   AF-B6Q8J5-F1
#
_cell.length_a   1.000
_cell.length_b   1.000
_cell.length_c   1.000
_cell.angle_alpha   90.00
_cell.angle_beta   90.00
_cell.angle_gamma   90.00
#
_symmetry.space_group_name_H-M   'P 1'
#
loop_
_entity.id
_entity.type
_entity.pdbx_description
1 polymer ?
#
loop_
_entity_poly.entity_id
_entity_poly.type
_entity_poly.pdbx_seq_one_letter_code
_entity_poly.pdbx_strand_id
1 'polypeptide(L)'
;MHLTAQNQDFSTRIQHLIKSQREHERTWWKAREALIEKQAAREEKRRRIEEVLKSVGASSAGASTNATSPEGTTGKISQENATELKAYDSKVYQASLDMARAMETELCRLGVPFFCIDRSLVSTIEDEKGGTVTAGAGEHTAMTTTTTTKISKEELEVLKRRILDLLVDLCS
;
A
#
# COMPACT_ATOMS: atom_id res chain seq x y z
N MET A 1 9.39 25.39 14.02
CA MET A 1 8.11 24.65 14.17
C MET A 1 7.66 24.76 15.61
N HIS A 2 6.58 25.48 15.89
CA HIS A 2 6.08 25.68 17.26
C HIS A 2 5.45 24.39 17.84
N LEU A 3 4.98 23.48 16.98
CA LEU A 3 4.29 22.23 17.36
C LEU A 3 5.18 21.24 18.14
N THR A 4 6.42 21.03 17.71
CA THR A 4 7.40 20.18 18.42
C THR A 4 7.87 20.78 19.73
N ALA A 5 7.91 22.11 19.82
CA ALA A 5 8.27 22.83 21.05
C ALA A 5 7.12 22.84 22.08
N GLN A 6 5.87 22.77 21.62
CA GLN A 6 4.67 22.75 22.47
C GLN A 6 4.31 21.35 22.99
N ASN A 7 4.72 20.29 22.31
CA ASN A 7 4.33 18.92 22.67
C ASN A 7 5.57 18.02 22.72
N GLN A 8 6.10 17.80 23.93
CA GLN A 8 7.29 16.97 24.15
C GLN A 8 7.13 15.53 23.68
N ASP A 9 5.90 15.00 23.69
CA ASP A 9 5.59 13.63 23.28
C ASP A 9 5.41 13.48 21.76
N PHE A 10 5.34 14.59 21.02
CA PHE A 10 5.09 14.59 19.59
C PHE A 10 6.16 13.82 18.82
N SER A 11 7.45 14.14 19.06
CA SER A 11 8.56 13.46 18.37
C SER A 11 8.59 11.96 18.69
N THR A 12 8.39 11.59 19.96
CA THR A 12 8.31 10.18 20.38
C THR A 12 7.17 9.44 19.69
N ARG A 13 6.00 10.08 19.53
CA ARG A 13 4.86 9.48 18.83
C ARG A 13 5.12 9.30 17.33
N ILE A 14 5.70 10.30 16.66
CA ILE A 14 6.08 10.19 15.25
C ILE A 14 7.15 9.09 15.05
N GLN A 15 8.17 9.03 15.90
CA GLN A 15 9.15 7.95 15.87
C GLN A 15 8.52 6.57 16.09
N HIS A 16 7.52 6.48 16.97
CA HIS A 16 6.78 5.23 17.17
C HIS A 16 6.01 4.83 15.91
N LEU A 17 5.33 5.76 15.25
CA LEU A 17 4.64 5.52 13.97
C LEU A 17 5.61 5.03 12.89
N ILE A 18 6.77 5.67 12.73
CA ILE A 18 7.82 5.27 11.77
C ILE A 18 8.34 3.86 12.09
N LYS A 19 8.61 3.56 13.36
CA LYS A 19 9.06 2.23 13.80
C LYS A 19 8.00 1.16 13.52
N SER A 20 6.73 1.45 13.83
CA SER A 20 5.62 0.53 13.58
C SER A 20 5.46 0.22 12.09
N GLN A 21 5.51 1.24 11.23
CA GLN A 21 5.47 1.06 9.77
C GLN A 21 6.59 0.13 9.29
N ARG A 22 7.84 0.41 9.67
CA ARG A 22 9.00 -0.40 9.28
C ARG A 22 8.89 -1.84 9.76
N GLU A 23 8.30 -2.08 10.94
CA GLU A 23 8.11 -3.43 11.47
C GLU A 23 7.03 -4.20 10.70
N HIS A 24 5.93 -3.55 10.31
CA HIS A 24 4.94 -4.16 9.42
C HIS A 24 5.55 -4.52 8.07
N GLU A 25 6.28 -3.61 7.44
CA GLU A 25 6.96 -3.85 6.16
C GLU A 25 7.96 -5.01 6.26
N ARG A 26 8.78 -5.04 7.32
CA ARG A 26 9.71 -6.14 7.59
C ARG A 26 8.99 -7.47 7.81
N THR A 27 7.86 -7.45 8.53
CA THR A 27 7.06 -8.65 8.78
C THR A 27 6.46 -9.18 7.48
N TRP A 28 5.88 -8.31 6.66
CA TRP A 28 5.33 -8.69 5.37
C TRP A 28 6.40 -9.22 4.41
N TRP A 29 7.58 -8.60 4.42
CA TRP A 29 8.73 -9.07 3.64
C TRP A 29 9.17 -10.47 4.07
N LYS A 30 9.44 -10.68 5.37
CA LYS A 30 9.84 -11.98 5.91
C LYS A 30 8.81 -13.08 5.62
N ALA A 31 7.52 -12.77 5.76
CA ALA A 31 6.46 -13.72 5.47
C ALA A 31 6.37 -14.05 3.98
N ARG A 32 6.69 -13.09 3.09
CA ARG A 32 6.81 -13.34 1.65
C ARG A 32 8.01 -14.23 1.32
N GLU A 33 9.16 -13.96 1.91
CA GLU A 33 10.37 -14.79 1.75
C GLU A 33 10.12 -16.24 2.22
N ALA A 34 9.52 -16.40 3.39
CA ALA A 34 9.15 -17.71 3.92
C ALA A 34 8.15 -18.45 3.02
N LEU A 35 7.25 -17.72 2.34
CA LEU A 35 6.33 -18.30 1.36
C LEU A 35 7.08 -18.85 0.14
N ILE A 36 8.06 -18.09 -0.37
CA ILE A 36 8.89 -18.51 -1.51
C ILE A 36 9.76 -19.72 -1.14
N GLU A 37 10.38 -19.70 0.05
CA GLU A 37 11.18 -20.82 0.54
C GLU A 37 10.32 -22.08 0.67
N LYS A 38 9.09 -21.95 1.18
CA LYS A 38 8.13 -23.05 1.28
C LYS A 38 7.75 -23.58 -0.11
N GLN A 39 7.59 -22.72 -1.11
CA GLN A 39 7.32 -23.13 -2.49
C GLN A 39 8.51 -23.90 -3.09
N ALA A 40 9.74 -23.39 -2.91
CA ALA A 40 10.95 -24.07 -3.36
C ALA A 40 11.14 -25.44 -2.68
N ALA A 41 10.91 -25.53 -1.37
CA ALA A 41 10.98 -26.80 -0.64
C ALA A 41 9.92 -27.82 -1.11
N ARG A 42 8.72 -27.36 -1.49
CA ARG A 42 7.67 -28.24 -2.09
C ARG A 42 8.12 -28.78 -3.45
N GLU A 43 8.74 -27.94 -4.29
CA GLU A 43 9.26 -28.33 -5.60
C GLU A 43 10.42 -29.34 -5.46
N GLU A 44 11.37 -29.07 -4.56
CA GLU A 44 12.49 -29.98 -4.31
C GLU A 44 12.00 -31.34 -3.79
N LYS A 45 11.08 -31.34 -2.80
CA LYS A 45 10.50 -32.57 -2.28
C LYS A 45 9.82 -33.38 -3.38
N ARG A 46 9.11 -32.73 -4.30
CA ARG A 46 8.46 -33.40 -5.43
C ARG A 46 9.48 -33.99 -6.39
N ARG A 47 10.53 -33.24 -6.75
CA ARG A 47 11.61 -33.73 -7.61
C ARG A 47 12.26 -34.98 -7.04
N ARG A 48 12.51 -35.02 -5.72
CA ARG A 48 13.05 -36.21 -5.04
C ARG A 48 12.09 -37.40 -5.13
N ILE A 49 10.79 -37.18 -4.98
CA ILE A 49 9.77 -38.25 -5.14
C ILE A 49 9.75 -38.76 -6.59
N GLU A 50 9.79 -37.87 -7.58
CA GLU A 50 9.82 -38.24 -9.00
C GLU A 50 11.08 -39.07 -9.34
N GLU A 51 12.23 -38.69 -8.81
CA GLU A 51 13.48 -39.43 -8.96
C GLU A 51 13.40 -40.84 -8.36
N VAL A 52 12.82 -40.97 -7.15
CA VAL A 52 12.58 -42.26 -6.51
C VAL A 52 11.59 -43.11 -7.32
N LEU A 53 10.52 -42.52 -7.84
CA LEU A 53 9.56 -43.24 -8.69
C LEU A 53 10.20 -43.72 -9.99
N LYS A 54 11.08 -42.90 -10.58
CA LYS A 54 11.85 -43.25 -11.77
C LYS A 54 12.84 -44.39 -11.50
N SER A 55 13.52 -44.38 -10.36
CA SER A 55 14.51 -45.42 -10.01
C SER A 55 13.88 -46.77 -9.68
N VAL A 56 12.65 -46.79 -9.14
CA VAL A 56 11.87 -48.02 -8.86
C VAL A 56 11.31 -48.67 -10.14
N GLY A 57 11.54 -48.07 -11.32
CA GLY A 57 11.14 -48.66 -12.59
C GLY A 57 9.66 -48.52 -12.91
N ALA A 58 8.95 -47.60 -12.23
CA ALA A 58 7.63 -47.17 -12.66
C ALA A 58 7.79 -46.33 -13.93
N SER A 59 7.95 -47.00 -15.07
CA SER A 59 7.80 -46.38 -16.39
C SER A 59 6.43 -45.68 -16.41
N SER A 60 6.43 -44.40 -16.75
CA SER A 60 5.24 -43.52 -16.83
C SER A 60 4.15 -43.97 -17.81
N ALA A 61 4.23 -45.19 -18.32
CA ALA A 61 3.30 -45.78 -19.29
C ALA A 61 2.21 -46.67 -18.66
N GLY A 62 2.24 -46.93 -17.34
CA GLY A 62 1.45 -48.03 -16.75
C GLY A 62 0.32 -47.69 -15.77
N ALA A 63 0.14 -46.43 -15.35
CA ALA A 63 -0.86 -46.11 -14.32
C ALA A 63 -1.95 -45.15 -14.85
N SER A 64 -3.06 -45.76 -15.29
CA SER A 64 -4.43 -45.27 -15.13
C SER A 64 -4.73 -43.83 -15.59
N THR A 65 -5.30 -43.73 -16.80
CA THR A 65 -6.31 -42.76 -17.26
C THR A 65 -6.61 -41.59 -16.30
N ASN A 66 -5.85 -40.50 -16.43
CA ASN A 66 -6.12 -39.09 -16.03
C ASN A 66 -4.82 -38.30 -15.77
N ALA A 67 -3.64 -38.88 -15.95
CA ALA A 67 -2.38 -38.20 -15.74
C ALA A 67 -2.02 -37.27 -16.93
N THR A 68 -2.22 -35.97 -16.72
CA THR A 68 -1.58 -34.91 -17.50
C THR A 68 -0.06 -35.14 -17.51
N SER A 69 0.56 -35.07 -18.70
CA SER A 69 2.02 -35.16 -18.92
C SER A 69 2.83 -34.42 -17.83
N PRO A 70 4.03 -34.89 -17.40
CA PRO A 70 4.83 -34.25 -16.35
C PRO A 70 5.07 -32.74 -16.61
N GLU A 71 5.16 -32.36 -17.89
CA GLU A 71 5.30 -30.97 -18.34
C GLU A 71 4.05 -30.11 -18.02
N GLY A 72 2.85 -30.68 -18.11
CA GLY A 72 1.59 -30.02 -17.74
C GLY A 72 1.38 -29.96 -16.22
N THR A 73 1.94 -30.90 -15.46
CA THR A 73 1.89 -30.86 -13.98
C THR A 73 2.84 -29.79 -13.42
N THR A 74 4.05 -29.67 -13.97
CA THR A 74 5.00 -28.60 -13.62
C THR A 74 4.44 -27.20 -13.94
N GLY A 75 3.86 -27.01 -15.14
CA GLY A 75 3.24 -25.73 -15.50
C GLY A 75 2.09 -25.32 -14.56
N LYS A 76 1.28 -26.28 -14.13
CA LYS A 76 0.18 -26.04 -13.17
C LYS A 76 0.70 -25.62 -11.78
N ILE A 77 1.80 -26.18 -11.31
CA ILE A 77 2.38 -25.84 -10.00
C ILE A 77 3.01 -24.45 -10.02
N SER A 78 3.75 -24.11 -11.06
CA SER A 78 4.30 -22.75 -11.21
C SER A 78 3.18 -21.71 -11.24
N GLN A 79 2.06 -22.04 -11.90
CA GLN A 79 0.86 -21.21 -11.88
C GLN A 79 0.25 -21.12 -10.49
N GLU A 80 0.10 -22.23 -9.75
CA GLU A 80 -0.41 -22.24 -8.37
C GLU A 80 0.47 -21.39 -7.44
N ASN A 81 1.80 -21.55 -7.50
CA ASN A 81 2.77 -20.77 -6.73
C ASN A 81 2.66 -19.26 -7.05
N ALA A 82 2.53 -18.90 -8.33
CA ALA A 82 2.33 -17.52 -8.75
C ALA A 82 0.99 -16.95 -8.24
N THR A 83 -0.09 -17.74 -8.24
CA THR A 83 -1.37 -17.31 -7.69
C THR A 83 -1.35 -17.15 -6.17
N GLU A 84 -0.63 -18.03 -5.45
CA GLU A 84 -0.43 -17.95 -3.99
C GLU A 84 0.32 -16.67 -3.62
N LEU A 85 1.40 -16.36 -4.36
CA LEU A 85 2.14 -15.10 -4.20
C LEU A 85 1.28 -13.88 -4.49
N LYS A 86 0.53 -13.87 -5.59
CA LYS A 86 -0.36 -12.75 -5.94
C LYS A 86 -1.44 -12.54 -4.88
N ALA A 87 -2.00 -13.61 -4.34
CA ALA A 87 -2.99 -13.54 -3.26
C ALA A 87 -2.37 -12.96 -1.98
N TYR A 88 -1.13 -13.34 -1.67
CA TYR A 88 -0.39 -12.77 -0.55
C TYR A 88 -0.11 -11.27 -0.75
N ASP A 89 0.44 -10.88 -1.91
CA ASP A 89 0.76 -9.48 -2.23
C ASP A 89 -0.52 -8.60 -2.20
N SER A 90 -1.66 -9.14 -2.64
CA SER A 90 -2.96 -8.46 -2.52
C SER A 90 -3.38 -8.22 -1.07
N LYS A 91 -3.12 -9.17 -0.17
CA LYS A 91 -3.38 -9.00 1.28
C LYS A 91 -2.46 -7.96 1.90
N VAL A 92 -1.18 -7.98 1.55
CA VAL A 92 -0.21 -6.97 2.00
C VAL A 92 -0.62 -5.58 1.53
N TYR A 93 -1.08 -5.45 0.29
CA TYR A 93 -1.59 -4.18 -0.22
C TYR A 93 -2.80 -3.66 0.57
N GLN A 94 -3.79 -4.52 0.87
CA GLN A 94 -4.92 -4.10 1.70
C GLN A 94 -4.49 -3.72 3.11
N ALA A 95 -3.61 -4.52 3.73
CA ALA A 95 -3.07 -4.23 5.05
C ALA A 95 -2.26 -2.93 5.09
N SER A 96 -1.53 -2.60 4.01
CA SER A 96 -0.77 -1.34 3.92
C SER A 96 -1.68 -0.13 3.76
N LEU A 97 -2.79 -0.25 3.03
CA LEU A 97 -3.82 0.78 2.98
C LEU A 97 -4.46 1.01 4.35
N ASP A 98 -4.78 -0.05 5.07
CA ASP A 98 -5.37 0.05 6.41
C ASP A 98 -4.39 0.68 7.41
N MET A 99 -3.12 0.28 7.36
CA MET A 99 -2.04 0.90 8.12
C MET A 99 -1.90 2.40 7.79
N ALA A 100 -1.91 2.77 6.51
CA ALA A 100 -1.81 4.17 6.09
C ALA A 100 -2.97 5.00 6.64
N ARG A 101 -4.22 4.51 6.56
CA ARG A 101 -5.40 5.21 7.13
C ARG A 101 -5.30 5.37 8.65
N ALA A 102 -4.81 4.35 9.36
CA ALA A 102 -4.59 4.43 10.80
C ALA A 102 -3.51 5.48 11.15
N MET A 103 -2.42 5.52 10.38
CA MET A 103 -1.36 6.54 10.55
C MET A 103 -1.88 7.95 10.25
N GLU A 104 -2.66 8.15 9.18
CA GLU A 104 -3.30 9.44 8.89
C GLU A 104 -4.19 9.91 10.04
N THR A 105 -4.94 8.99 10.65
CA THR A 105 -5.80 9.30 11.81
C THR A 105 -4.98 9.73 13.02
N GLU A 106 -3.85 9.07 13.29
CA GLU A 106 -2.94 9.45 14.37
C GLU A 106 -2.25 10.79 14.11
N LEU A 107 -1.80 11.05 12.88
CA LEU A 107 -1.23 12.34 12.48
C LEU A 107 -2.26 13.46 12.63
N CYS A 108 -3.53 13.17 12.31
CA CYS A 108 -4.59 14.12 12.55
C CYS A 108 -4.80 14.38 14.06
N ARG A 109 -4.83 13.33 14.89
CA ARG A 109 -4.94 13.46 16.35
C ARG A 109 -3.79 14.27 16.97
N LEU A 110 -2.60 14.22 16.35
CA LEU A 110 -1.42 15.01 16.74
C LEU A 110 -1.47 16.47 16.24
N GLY A 111 -2.50 16.87 15.49
CA GLY A 111 -2.65 18.21 14.95
C GLY A 111 -1.71 18.49 13.76
N VAL A 112 -1.24 17.45 13.07
CA VAL A 112 -0.38 17.63 11.90
C VAL A 112 -1.21 18.25 10.77
N PRO A 113 -0.78 19.38 10.16
CA PRO A 113 -1.53 20.04 9.11
C PRO A 113 -1.77 19.14 7.90
N PHE A 114 -2.84 19.41 7.16
CA PHE A 114 -3.26 18.68 5.96
C PHE A 114 -3.74 17.22 6.13
N PHE A 115 -3.62 16.65 7.34
CA PHE A 115 -4.21 15.35 7.67
C PHE A 115 -5.61 15.46 8.33
N CYS A 116 -5.99 16.65 8.82
CA CYS A 116 -7.30 16.95 9.41
C CYS A 116 -8.16 17.93 8.59
N ILE A 117 -8.04 17.94 7.26
CA ILE A 117 -8.81 18.92 6.46
C ILE A 117 -10.27 18.47 6.35
N ASP A 118 -11.19 19.41 6.56
CA ASP A 118 -12.59 19.22 6.24
C ASP A 118 -12.78 18.93 4.74
N ARG A 119 -13.55 17.89 4.43
CA ARG A 119 -13.78 17.46 3.04
C ARG A 119 -14.41 18.54 2.15
N SER A 120 -15.06 19.55 2.75
CA SER A 120 -15.63 20.70 2.05
C SER A 120 -14.59 21.63 1.43
N LEU A 121 -13.35 21.59 1.92
CA LEU A 121 -12.23 22.41 1.44
C LEU A 121 -11.46 21.75 0.28
N VAL A 122 -11.77 20.50 -0.05
CA VAL A 122 -11.12 19.73 -1.11
C VAL A 122 -12.03 19.71 -2.33
N SER A 123 -11.53 20.16 -3.48
CA SER A 123 -12.24 20.05 -4.76
C SER A 123 -12.41 18.58 -5.11
N THR A 124 -13.66 18.16 -5.29
CA THR A 124 -13.95 16.86 -5.91
C THR A 124 -14.12 17.04 -7.41
N ILE A 125 -13.92 15.98 -8.19
CA ILE A 125 -14.04 15.99 -9.66
C ILE A 125 -15.43 16.51 -10.11
N GLU A 126 -16.44 16.46 -9.24
CA GLU A 126 -17.79 16.98 -9.47
C GLU A 126 -17.85 18.52 -9.47
N ASP A 127 -16.97 19.20 -8.72
CA ASP A 127 -16.88 20.66 -8.70
C ASP A 127 -16.29 21.22 -10.01
N GLU A 128 -15.50 20.43 -10.76
CA GLU A 128 -14.90 20.87 -12.02
C GLU A 128 -15.85 20.80 -13.22
N LYS A 129 -16.97 20.05 -13.12
CA LYS A 129 -17.98 19.95 -14.19
C LYS A 129 -19.16 20.91 -14.04
N GLY A 130 -19.29 21.61 -12.90
CA GLY A 130 -20.41 22.51 -12.60
C GLY A 130 -20.18 24.00 -12.88
N GLY A 131 -18.99 24.39 -13.35
CA GLY A 131 -18.63 25.78 -13.62
C GLY A 131 -19.22 26.34 -14.92
N THR A 132 -20.56 26.43 -15.01
CA THR A 132 -21.23 27.16 -16.09
C THR A 132 -20.87 28.64 -15.98
N VAL A 133 -20.03 29.12 -16.90
CA VAL A 133 -19.73 30.54 -17.10
C VAL A 133 -21.04 31.30 -17.31
N THR A 134 -21.47 32.09 -16.33
CA THR A 134 -22.37 33.22 -16.57
C THR A 134 -21.54 34.49 -16.43
N ALA A 135 -21.10 35.00 -17.57
CA ALA A 135 -20.52 36.33 -17.70
C ALA A 135 -21.61 37.37 -17.41
N GLY A 136 -21.51 38.05 -16.27
CA GLY A 136 -22.27 39.24 -15.94
C GLY A 136 -21.29 40.36 -15.60
N ALA A 137 -21.18 41.33 -16.51
CA ALA A 137 -20.40 42.55 -16.33
C ALA A 137 -20.94 43.41 -15.17
N GLY A 138 -20.04 43.98 -14.38
CA GLY A 138 -20.38 44.90 -13.31
C GLY A 138 -19.12 45.37 -12.57
N GLU A 139 -18.58 46.49 -13.02
CA GLU A 139 -17.48 47.23 -12.40
C GLU A 139 -17.95 47.85 -11.07
N HIS A 140 -17.30 47.57 -9.93
CA HIS A 140 -17.28 48.45 -8.77
C HIS A 140 -16.20 48.05 -7.73
N THR A 141 -15.39 49.04 -7.36
CA THR A 141 -14.36 49.07 -6.32
C THR A 141 -14.87 48.67 -4.92
N ALA A 142 -14.17 47.73 -4.26
CA ALA A 142 -13.76 47.74 -2.83
C ALA A 142 -13.74 46.33 -2.17
N MET A 143 -12.61 46.05 -1.53
CA MET A 143 -12.48 45.33 -0.23
C MET A 143 -12.72 43.80 -0.18
N THR A 144 -11.61 43.07 -0.18
CA THR A 144 -11.34 41.87 0.64
C THR A 144 -12.43 40.79 0.67
N THR A 145 -12.61 40.08 -0.43
CA THR A 145 -13.21 38.74 -0.41
C THR A 145 -12.16 37.74 -0.87
N THR A 146 -11.50 37.08 0.08
CA THR A 146 -10.68 35.91 -0.17
C THR A 146 -11.59 34.82 -0.74
N THR A 147 -11.60 34.69 -2.06
CA THR A 147 -12.14 33.52 -2.72
C THR A 147 -11.31 32.33 -2.24
N THR A 148 -11.87 31.54 -1.33
CA THR A 148 -11.27 30.29 -0.85
C THR A 148 -11.24 29.32 -2.02
N THR A 149 -10.15 29.36 -2.78
CA THR A 149 -9.82 28.36 -3.79
C THR A 149 -9.70 27.02 -3.08
N LYS A 150 -10.70 26.15 -3.26
CA LYS A 150 -10.67 24.77 -2.78
C LYS A 150 -9.37 24.10 -3.25
N ILE A 151 -8.74 23.30 -2.40
CA ILE A 151 -7.50 22.61 -2.75
C ILE A 151 -7.82 21.38 -3.60
N SER A 152 -7.08 21.15 -4.69
CA SER A 152 -7.24 19.89 -5.44
C SER A 152 -6.72 18.71 -4.61
N LYS A 153 -7.19 17.50 -4.94
CA LYS A 153 -6.73 16.28 -4.26
C LYS A 153 -5.24 16.06 -4.50
N GLU A 154 -4.77 16.34 -5.71
CA GLU A 154 -3.38 16.18 -6.11
C GLU A 154 -2.47 17.13 -5.33
N GLU A 155 -2.86 18.40 -5.19
CA GLU A 155 -2.12 19.38 -4.38
C GLU A 155 -2.08 19.00 -2.90
N LEU A 156 -3.21 18.48 -2.38
CA LEU A 156 -3.28 18.01 -1.00
C LEU A 156 -2.28 16.86 -0.74
N GLU A 157 -2.18 15.89 -1.64
CA GLU A 157 -1.22 14.78 -1.52
C GLU A 157 0.24 15.27 -1.58
N VAL A 158 0.53 16.27 -2.42
CA VAL A 158 1.87 16.90 -2.47
C VAL A 158 2.20 17.58 -1.13
N LEU A 159 1.24 18.32 -0.55
CA LEU A 159 1.43 18.99 0.74
C LEU A 159 1.62 18.00 1.89
N LYS A 160 0.78 16.96 1.96
CA LYS A 160 0.92 15.87 2.95
C LYS A 160 2.32 15.27 2.88
N ARG A 161 2.79 14.92 1.67
CA ARG A 161 4.11 14.33 1.46
C ARG A 161 5.24 15.24 1.91
N ARG A 162 5.17 16.53 1.57
CA ARG A 162 6.15 17.52 2.04
C ARG A 162 6.19 17.63 3.56
N ILE A 163 5.04 17.57 4.23
CA ILE A 163 5.01 17.56 5.70
C ILE A 163 5.61 16.27 6.25
N LEU A 164 5.31 15.11 5.68
CA LEU A 164 5.89 13.84 6.11
C LEU A 164 7.42 13.86 6.02
N ASP A 165 7.97 14.37 4.92
CA ASP A 165 9.43 14.51 4.74
C ASP A 165 10.03 15.37 5.86
N LEU A 166 9.42 16.53 6.15
CA LEU A 166 9.84 17.39 7.26
C LEU A 166 9.74 16.70 8.62
N LEU A 167 8.69 15.90 8.85
CA LEU A 167 8.51 15.16 10.10
C LEU A 167 9.59 14.08 10.27
N VAL A 168 9.97 13.41 9.18
CA VAL A 168 11.06 12.42 9.18
C VAL A 168 12.39 13.11 9.49
N ASP A 169 12.72 14.21 8.83
CA ASP A 169 13.96 14.97 9.05
C ASP A 169 14.08 15.54 10.47
N LEU A 170 12.95 15.88 11.10
CA LEU A 170 12.91 16.36 12.48
C LEU A 170 13.08 15.25 13.52
N CYS A 171 12.76 14.01 13.15
CA CYS A 171 12.76 12.86 14.06
C CYS A 171 13.98 11.94 13.85
N SER A 172 14.80 12.21 12.83
CA SER A 172 16.04 11.48 12.49
C SER A 172 17.20 11.80 13.43
#